data_AF-A0A6B3I3D5-F1
#
_entry.id   AF-A0A6B3I3D5-F1
#
_cell.length_a   1.000
_cell.length_b   1.000
_cell.length_c   1.000
_cell.angle_alpha   90.00
_cell.angle_beta   90.00
_cell.angle_gamma   90.00
#
_symmetry.space_group_name_H-M   'P 1'
#
loop_
_entity.id
_entity.type
_entity.pdbx_description
1 polymer ?
#
loop_
_entity_poly.entity_id
_entity_poly.type
_entity_poly.pdbx_seq_one_letter_code
_entity_poly.pdbx_strand_id
1 'polypeptide(L)' 'MTDDHRVGPPSFGSERETLRAFLDYHRATLAMKCEGLTDEQLREKSMEPSALSLLALVRHMAEVE' A
#
# COMPACT_ATOMS: atom_id res chain seq x y z
N MET A 1 5.19 -13.58 -9.48
CA MET A 1 5.08 -13.12 -8.08
C MET A 1 6.25 -12.18 -7.88
N THR A 2 5.99 -10.90 -7.67
CA THR A 2 6.99 -9.92 -7.23
C THR A 2 7.60 -10.41 -5.92
N ASP A 3 8.92 -10.31 -5.79
CA ASP A 3 9.61 -10.68 -4.54
C ASP A 3 9.18 -9.72 -3.42
N ASP A 4 8.84 -10.25 -2.25
CA ASP A 4 8.35 -9.42 -1.15
C ASP A 4 9.51 -8.79 -0.39
N HIS A 5 9.88 -7.58 -0.79
CA HIS A 5 10.97 -6.82 -0.17
C HIS A 5 10.54 -6.00 1.05
N ARG A 6 9.30 -6.13 1.52
CA ARG A 6 8.77 -5.29 2.62
C ARG A 6 9.31 -5.78 3.95
N VAL A 7 9.71 -4.84 4.82
CA VAL A 7 10.08 -5.16 6.20
C VAL A 7 8.82 -5.23 7.05
N GLY A 8 8.53 -6.41 7.62
CA GLY A 8 7.41 -6.59 8.53
C GLY A 8 7.56 -5.77 9.82
N PRO A 9 6.46 -5.29 10.43
CA PRO A 9 6.53 -4.59 11.70
C PRO A 9 7.05 -5.50 12.82
N PRO A 10 7.76 -4.95 13.82
CA PRO A 10 8.30 -5.73 14.92
C PRO A 10 7.17 -6.31 15.77
N SER A 11 7.37 -7.50 16.35
CA SER A 11 6.38 -8.11 17.25
C SER A 11 6.27 -7.41 18.61
N PHE A 12 7.32 -6.69 19.01
CA PHE A 12 7.39 -5.94 20.28
C PHE A 12 8.20 -4.65 20.09
N GLY A 13 7.84 -3.60 20.81
CA GLY A 13 8.51 -2.30 20.79
C GLY A 13 7.69 -1.26 21.55
N SER A 14 8.16 -0.02 21.59
CA SER A 14 7.32 1.08 22.06
C SER A 14 6.14 1.30 21.09
N GLU A 15 5.08 1.95 21.57
CA GLU A 15 3.92 2.30 20.76
C GLU A 15 4.32 3.08 19.50
N ARG A 16 5.17 4.10 19.65
CA ARG A 16 5.62 4.95 18.54
C ARG A 16 6.45 4.20 17.51
N GLU A 17 7.34 3.31 17.95
CA GLU A 17 8.14 2.46 17.05
C GLU A 17 7.25 1.50 16.26
N THR A 18 6.30 0.87 16.96
CA THR A 18 5.36 -0.07 16.35
C THR A 18 4.49 0.64 15.32
N LEU A 19 3.90 1.79 15.68
CA LEU A 19 3.05 2.57 14.80
C LEU A 19 3.79 2.99 13.53
N ARG A 20 5.02 3.52 13.65
CA ARG A 20 5.80 3.93 12.49
C ARG A 20 6.14 2.75 11.58
N ALA A 21 6.54 1.61 12.16
CA ALA A 21 6.84 0.41 11.39
C ALA A 21 5.62 -0.14 10.62
N PHE A 22 4.42 -0.09 11.22
CA PHE A 22 3.19 -0.45 10.52
C PHE A 22 2.87 0.49 9.36
N LEU A 23 3.04 1.79 9.54
CA LEU A 23 2.83 2.77 8.46
C LEU A 23 3.79 2.50 7.30
N ASP A 24 5.08 2.29 7.58
CA ASP A 24 6.08 2.00 6.55
C ASP A 24 5.78 0.67 5.83
N TYR A 25 5.37 -0.36 6.57
CA TYR A 25 4.95 -1.63 5.99
C TYR A 25 3.73 -1.47 5.05
N HIS A 26 2.73 -0.67 5.43
CA HIS A 26 1.55 -0.44 4.59
C HIS A 26 1.87 0.40 3.35
N ARG A 27 2.74 1.42 3.45
CA ARG A 27 3.25 2.15 2.28
C ARG A 27 3.95 1.22 1.30
N ALA A 28 4.85 0.38 1.82
CA ALA A 28 5.58 -0.58 1.00
C ALA A 28 4.62 -1.62 0.37
N THR A 29 3.55 -2.00 1.07
CA THR A 29 2.48 -2.86 0.54
C THR A 29 1.77 -2.24 -0.65
N LEU A 30 1.42 -0.95 -0.55
CA LEU A 30 0.76 -0.25 -1.65
C LEU A 30 1.69 -0.12 -2.86
N ALA A 31 2.94 0.26 -2.63
CA ALA A 31 3.95 0.34 -3.69
C ALA A 31 4.15 -1.01 -4.41
N MET A 32 4.31 -2.10 -3.65
CA MET A 32 4.44 -3.46 -4.20
C MET A 32 3.21 -3.87 -5.03
N LYS A 33 1.99 -3.49 -4.62
CA LYS A 33 0.76 -3.78 -5.39
C LYS A 33 0.66 -2.98 -6.68
N CYS A 34 1.31 -1.82 -6.76
CA CYS A 34 1.35 -0.99 -7.96
C CYS A 34 2.51 -1.36 -8.90
N GLU A 35 3.48 -2.14 -8.42
CA GLU A 35 4.69 -2.46 -9.17
C GLU A 35 4.38 -3.28 -10.43
N GLY A 36 4.94 -2.84 -11.56
CA GLY A 36 4.77 -3.50 -12.85
C GLY A 36 3.40 -3.30 -13.53
N LEU A 37 2.49 -2.53 -12.93
CA LEU A 37 1.21 -2.19 -13.54
C LEU A 37 1.32 -0.98 -14.46
N THR A 38 0.55 -0.97 -15.55
CA THR A 38 0.38 0.21 -16.41
C THR A 38 -0.58 1.22 -15.79
N ASP A 39 -0.57 2.46 -16.29
CA ASP A 39 -1.51 3.51 -15.83
C ASP A 39 -2.98 3.10 -16.04
N GLU A 40 -3.29 2.44 -17.15
CA GLU A 40 -4.63 1.91 -17.42
C GLU A 40 -5.04 0.88 -16.36
N GLN A 41 -4.16 -0.07 -16.03
CA GLN A 41 -4.43 -1.10 -15.04
C GLN A 41 -4.62 -0.52 -13.62
N LEU A 42 -3.89 0.54 -13.27
CA LEU A 42 -4.06 1.24 -12.00
C LEU A 42 -5.41 1.94 -11.87
N ARG A 43 -6.02 2.33 -12.99
CA ARG A 43 -7.34 2.98 -13.05
C ARG A 43 -8.50 2.00 -13.01
N GLU A 44 -8.25 0.73 -13.35
CA GLU A 44 -9.28 -0.29 -13.30
C GLU A 44 -9.81 -0.48 -11.86
N LYS A 45 -11.10 -0.78 -11.77
CA LYS A 45 -11.71 -1.13 -10.49
C LYS A 45 -11.17 -2.46 -10.04
N SER A 46 -10.76 -2.53 -8.77
CA SER A 46 -10.07 -3.70 -8.24
C SER A 46 -10.99 -4.93 -8.17
N MET A 47 -12.26 -4.73 -7.80
CA MET A 47 -13.31 -5.75 -7.78
C MET A 47 -14.69 -5.09 -7.78
N GLU A 48 -15.63 -5.55 -8.62
CA GLU A 48 -17.03 -5.13 -8.51
C GLU A 48 -17.69 -5.74 -7.25
N PRO A 49 -18.59 -5.01 -6.53
CA PRO A 49 -19.19 -3.72 -6.87
C PRO A 49 -18.37 -2.48 -6.39
N SER A 50 -17.15 -2.69 -5.89
CA SER A 50 -16.35 -1.59 -5.35
C SER A 50 -15.89 -0.64 -6.45
N ALA A 51 -16.06 0.66 -6.22
CA ALA A 51 -15.51 1.70 -7.09
C ALA A 51 -14.01 1.96 -6.85
N LEU A 52 -13.37 1.20 -5.94
CA LEU A 52 -11.98 1.42 -5.56
C LEU A 52 -11.01 0.95 -6.65
N SER A 53 -10.13 1.86 -7.06
CA SER A 53 -8.96 1.57 -7.91
C SER A 53 -7.67 1.84 -7.14
N LEU A 54 -6.58 1.19 -7.55
CA LEU A 54 -5.26 1.41 -6.92
C LEU A 54 -4.80 2.86 -7.11
N LEU A 55 -5.06 3.47 -8.27
CA LEU A 55 -4.76 4.88 -8.51
C LEU A 55 -5.49 5.80 -7.52
N ALA A 56 -6.78 5.56 -7.27
CA ALA A 56 -7.55 6.36 -6.33
C ALA A 56 -7.00 6.22 -4.90
N LEU A 57 -6.59 5.01 -4.52
CA LEU A 57 -5.99 4.77 -3.21
C LEU A 57 -4.64 5.48 -3.05
N VAL A 58 -3.75 5.42 -4.05
CA VAL A 58 -2.47 6.14 -4.03
C VAL A 58 -2.68 7.64 -3.87
N ARG A 59 -3.62 8.23 -4.61
CA ARG A 59 -3.96 9.66 -4.50
C ARG A 59 -4.45 10.01 -3.11
N HIS A 60 -5.38 9.22 -2.57
CA HIS A 60 -5.90 9.44 -1.23
C HIS A 60 -4.81 9.39 -0.15
N MET A 61 -3.92 8.40 -0.22
CA MET A 61 -2.82 8.30 0.75
C MET A 61 -1.84 9.47 0.64
N ALA A 62 -1.58 9.98 -0.56
CA ALA A 62 -0.75 11.16 -0.76
C ALA A 62 -1.38 12.47 -0.25
N GLU A 63 -2.72 12.51 -0.08
CA GLU A 63 -3.44 13.66 0.44
C GLU A 63 -3.60 13.63 1.97
N VAL A 64 -3.64 12.44 2.59
CA VAL A 64 -3.97 12.26 4.01
C VAL A 64 -2.75 12.00 4.90
N GLU A 65 -1.68 11.42 4.37
CA GLU A 65 -0.43 11.22 5.11
C GLU A 65 0.43 12.49 5.22
#